data_AF-A0A0F9BY10-F1
#
_entry.id   AF-A0A0F9BY10-F1
#
_cell.length_a   1.000
_cell.length_b   1.000
_cell.length_c   1.000
_cell.angle_alpha   90.00
_cell.angle_beta   90.00
_cell.angle_gamma   90.00
#
_symmetry.space_group_name_H-M   'P 1'
#
loop_
_entity.id
_entity.type
_entity.pdbx_description
1 polymer ?
#
loop_
_entity_poly.entity_id
_entity_poly.type
_entity_poly.pdbx_seq_one_letter_code
_entity_poly.pdbx_strand_id
1 'polypeptide(L)'
;MATDAVNLRRKHVLDTLQHSPGGLYWEDISRALGITGMEAKESAESLVARGKVELVNGKYIILPESSEVEKTSAGDQRGAAEGREHLQAAPPSPKKDLEVIDID
;
A
#
# COMPACT_ATOMS: atom_id res chain seq x y z
N MET A 1 -9.24 -24.80 -3.27
CA MET A 1 -8.37 -23.85 -2.53
C MET A 1 -7.30 -23.24 -3.46
N ALA A 2 -7.67 -22.68 -4.63
CA ALA A 2 -6.69 -22.16 -5.62
C ALA A 2 -6.72 -20.63 -5.80
N THR A 3 -7.79 -19.98 -5.34
CA THR A 3 -8.05 -18.55 -5.58
C THR A 3 -7.11 -17.62 -4.81
N ASP A 4 -6.65 -18.02 -3.62
CA ASP A 4 -5.75 -17.24 -2.77
C ASP A 4 -4.37 -17.05 -3.40
N ALA A 5 -3.77 -18.11 -3.94
CA ALA A 5 -2.44 -18.03 -4.56
C ALA A 5 -2.44 -17.11 -5.79
N VAL A 6 -3.51 -17.12 -6.58
CA VAL A 6 -3.66 -16.25 -7.76
C VAL A 6 -3.90 -14.79 -7.36
N ASN A 7 -4.68 -14.55 -6.31
CA ASN A 7 -4.86 -13.19 -5.78
C ASN A 7 -3.56 -12.63 -5.18
N LEU A 8 -2.83 -13.45 -4.43
CA LEU A 8 -1.55 -13.08 -3.84
C LEU A 8 -0.52 -12.74 -4.92
N ARG A 9 -0.39 -13.58 -5.95
CA ARG A 9 0.50 -13.30 -7.09
C ARG A 9 0.16 -11.99 -7.79
N ARG A 10 -1.12 -11.72 -8.06
CA ARG A 10 -1.54 -10.45 -8.68
C ARG A 10 -1.20 -9.23 -7.83
N LYS A 11 -1.31 -9.33 -6.49
CA LYS A 11 -0.88 -8.27 -5.57
C LYS A 11 0.62 -8.02 -5.68
N HIS A 12 1.43 -9.07 -5.70
CA HIS A 12 2.88 -8.95 -5.86
C HIS A 12 3.32 -8.40 -7.22
N VAL A 13 2.61 -8.74 -8.31
CA VAL A 13 2.85 -8.14 -9.63
C VAL A 13 2.60 -6.63 -9.60
N LEU A 14 1.48 -6.19 -9.00
CA LEU A 14 1.17 -4.76 -8.86
C LEU A 14 2.23 -4.04 -8.01
N ASP A 15 2.62 -4.60 -6.89
CA ASP A 15 3.67 -4.06 -6.02
C ASP A 15 4.99 -3.89 -6.77
N THR A 16 5.39 -4.90 -7.55
CA THR A 16 6.62 -4.83 -8.37
C THR A 16 6.54 -3.70 -9.41
N LEU A 17 5.38 -3.54 -10.06
CA LEU A 17 5.13 -2.49 -11.04
C LEU A 17 5.06 -1.08 -10.42
N GLN A 18 4.58 -0.95 -9.19
CA GLN A 18 4.56 0.33 -8.46
C GLN A 18 5.97 0.89 -8.23
N HIS A 19 6.95 0.01 -8.03
CA HIS A 19 8.35 0.41 -7.87
C HIS A 19 9.06 0.67 -9.21
N SER A 20 8.38 0.45 -10.35
CA SER A 20 8.94 0.57 -11.70
C SER A 20 8.05 1.43 -12.61
N PRO A 21 8.10 2.76 -12.49
CA PRO A 21 7.20 3.68 -13.21
C PRO A 21 7.35 3.63 -14.75
N GLY A 22 8.44 3.08 -15.27
CA GLY A 22 8.64 2.85 -16.71
C GLY A 22 8.05 1.53 -17.24
N GLY A 23 7.39 0.76 -16.38
CA GLY A 23 6.88 -0.58 -16.66
C GLY A 23 7.96 -1.65 -16.74
N LEU A 24 7.53 -2.90 -16.61
CA LEU A 24 8.41 -4.08 -16.65
C LEU A 24 7.92 -5.10 -17.68
N TYR A 25 8.85 -5.88 -18.24
CA TYR A 25 8.50 -7.06 -19.03
C TYR A 25 8.01 -8.18 -18.10
N TRP A 26 7.19 -9.10 -18.62
CA TRP A 26 6.75 -10.27 -17.86
C TRP A 26 7.94 -11.13 -17.38
N GLU A 27 9.05 -11.10 -18.10
CA GLU A 27 10.31 -11.77 -17.72
C GLU A 27 10.91 -11.16 -16.45
N ASP A 28 10.99 -9.83 -16.37
CA ASP A 28 11.48 -9.11 -15.20
C ASP A 28 10.57 -9.32 -13.99
N ILE A 29 9.25 -9.29 -14.20
CA ILE A 29 8.26 -9.61 -13.17
C ILE A 29 8.44 -11.05 -12.67
N SER A 30 8.63 -12.01 -13.58
CA SER A 30 8.85 -13.41 -13.21
C SER A 30 10.10 -13.59 -12.35
N ARG A 31 11.19 -12.89 -12.72
CA ARG A 31 12.47 -12.92 -12.00
C ARG A 31 12.35 -12.24 -10.63
N ALA A 32 11.63 -11.13 -10.54
CA ALA A 32 11.40 -10.42 -9.28
C ALA A 32 10.57 -11.26 -8.29
N LEU A 33 9.59 -12.01 -8.80
CA LEU A 33 8.67 -12.81 -7.98
C LEU A 33 9.11 -14.26 -7.78
N GLY A 34 10.14 -14.72 -8.49
CA GLY A 34 10.59 -16.12 -8.44
C GLY A 34 9.56 -17.11 -8.96
N ILE A 35 8.69 -16.69 -9.89
CA ILE A 35 7.63 -17.51 -10.50
C ILE A 35 7.96 -17.84 -11.95
N THR A 36 7.19 -18.75 -12.56
CA THR A 36 7.39 -19.04 -13.99
C THR A 36 6.98 -17.84 -14.86
N GLY A 37 7.63 -17.70 -16.01
CA GLY A 37 7.29 -16.66 -16.98
C GLY A 37 5.82 -16.70 -17.44
N MET A 38 5.26 -17.91 -17.55
CA MET A 38 3.85 -18.12 -17.87
C MET A 38 2.93 -17.57 -16.77
N GLU A 39 3.21 -17.88 -15.50
CA GLU A 39 2.41 -17.39 -14.38
C GLU A 39 2.48 -15.86 -14.22
N ALA A 40 3.67 -15.28 -14.45
CA ALA A 40 3.86 -13.83 -14.44
C ALA A 40 3.06 -13.17 -15.57
N LYS A 41 3.15 -13.71 -16.78
CA LYS A 41 2.41 -13.23 -17.95
C LYS A 41 0.90 -13.34 -17.73
N GLU A 42 0.38 -14.50 -17.32
CA GLU A 42 -1.05 -14.69 -17.06
C GLU A 42 -1.57 -13.74 -15.97
N SER A 43 -0.79 -13.55 -14.90
CA SER A 43 -1.15 -12.62 -13.82
C SER A 43 -1.16 -11.17 -14.30
N ALA A 44 -0.19 -10.76 -15.12
CA ALA A 44 -0.10 -9.42 -15.68
C ALA A 44 -1.22 -9.17 -16.71
N GLU A 45 -1.51 -10.11 -17.61
CA GLU A 45 -2.64 -10.05 -18.55
C GLU A 45 -3.99 -10.01 -17.82
N SER A 46 -4.14 -10.76 -16.72
CA SER A 46 -5.32 -10.66 -15.85
C SER A 46 -5.49 -9.27 -15.25
N LEU A 47 -4.40 -8.58 -14.93
CA LEU A 47 -4.45 -7.20 -14.41
C LEU A 47 -4.77 -6.19 -15.52
N VAL A 48 -4.31 -6.44 -16.75
CA VAL A 48 -4.69 -5.66 -17.94
C VAL A 48 -6.19 -5.78 -18.21
N ALA A 49 -6.73 -7.00 -18.22
CA ALA A 49 -8.17 -7.23 -18.39
C ALA A 49 -9.04 -6.56 -17.30
N ARG A 50 -8.45 -6.25 -16.14
CA ARG A 50 -9.12 -5.57 -15.02
C ARG A 50 -8.91 -4.05 -15.03
N GLY A 51 -8.22 -3.50 -16.02
CA GLY A 51 -7.92 -2.07 -16.11
C GLY A 51 -6.95 -1.56 -15.05
N LYS A 52 -6.14 -2.45 -14.44
CA LYS A 52 -5.14 -2.04 -13.44
C LYS A 52 -3.77 -1.72 -14.02
N VAL A 53 -3.47 -2.32 -15.15
CA VAL A 53 -2.17 -2.28 -15.81
C VAL A 53 -2.43 -2.12 -17.30
N GLU A 54 -1.54 -1.45 -18.01
CA GLU A 54 -1.58 -1.33 -19.47
C GLU A 54 -0.33 -1.97 -20.08
N LEU A 55 -0.48 -2.62 -21.24
CA LEU A 55 0.63 -3.17 -21.99
C LEU A 55 1.08 -2.17 -23.05
N VAL A 56 2.23 -1.52 -22.84
CA VAL A 56 2.79 -0.49 -23.71
C VAL A 56 4.18 -0.91 -24.18
N ASN A 57 4.38 -1.07 -25.49
CA ASN A 57 5.66 -1.53 -26.07
C ASN A 57 6.19 -2.84 -25.44
N GLY A 58 5.29 -3.77 -25.08
CA GLY A 58 5.64 -5.04 -24.44
C GLY A 58 5.94 -4.94 -22.94
N LYS A 59 5.85 -3.75 -22.34
CA LYS A 59 6.01 -3.53 -20.90
C LYS A 59 4.64 -3.34 -20.24
N TYR A 60 4.48 -3.94 -19.08
CA TYR A 60 3.33 -3.75 -18.21
C TYR A 60 3.55 -2.50 -17.36
N ILE A 61 2.66 -1.51 -17.47
CA ILE A 61 2.71 -0.23 -16.74
C ILE A 61 1.50 -0.14 -15.84
N ILE A 62 1.68 0.19 -14.56
CA ILE A 62 0.54 0.37 -13.65
C ILE A 62 -0.22 1.66 -13.98
N LEU A 63 -1.55 1.57 -14.04
CA LEU A 63 -2.40 2.73 -14.26
C LEU A 63 -2.64 3.46 -12.93
N PRO A 64 -2.46 4.80 -12.87
CA PRO A 64 -2.54 5.57 -11.63
C PRO A 64 -3.94 5.56 -10.99
N GLU A 65 -5.00 5.35 -11.78
CA GLU A 65 -6.38 5.18 -11.29
C GLU A 65 -6.60 3.88 -10.47
N SER A 66 -5.66 2.94 -10.53
CA SER A 66 -5.67 1.71 -9.72
C SER A 66 -4.86 1.78 -8.42
N SER A 67 -4.23 2.93 -8.14
CA SER A 67 -3.65 3.26 -6.83
C SER A 67 -4.69 3.80 -5.84
N GLU A 68 -5.93 3.99 -6.28
CA GLU A 68 -7.05 4.28 -5.38
C GLU A 68 -7.76 2.96 -5.02
N VAL A 69 -8.19 2.85 -3.75
CA VAL A 69 -8.80 1.68 -3.09
C VAL A 69 -7.82 0.73 -2.36
N GLU A 70 -7.11 1.26 -1.36
CA GLU A 70 -7.07 0.67 0.00
C GLU A 70 -7.10 1.81 1.03
N LYS A 71 -8.27 2.46 1.16
CA LYS A 71 -8.59 3.31 2.32
C LYS A 71 -10.07 3.25 2.66
N THR A 72 -10.66 2.06 2.62
CA THR A 72 -11.98 1.84 3.21
C THR A 72 -12.03 0.51 3.96
N SER A 73 -12.47 0.63 5.23
CA SER A 73 -13.00 -0.43 6.09
C SER A 73 -12.04 -1.14 7.06
N ALA A 74 -11.53 -0.37 8.03
CA ALA A 74 -11.56 -0.81 9.43
C ALA A 74 -12.73 -0.09 10.13
N GLY A 75 -13.95 -0.49 9.77
CA GLY A 75 -15.17 -0.15 10.52
C GLY A 75 -15.78 -1.45 11.03
N ASP A 76 -16.23 -1.44 12.29
CA ASP A 76 -16.93 -2.51 13.01
C ASP A 76 -16.07 -3.62 13.67
N GLN A 77 -15.34 -3.25 14.73
CA GLN A 77 -15.30 -4.12 15.91
C GLN A 77 -16.26 -3.53 16.96
N ARG A 78 -17.48 -4.08 16.97
CA ARG A 78 -18.42 -3.93 18.09
C ARG A 78 -17.74 -4.40 19.38
N GLY A 79 -17.56 -3.48 20.31
CA GLY A 79 -17.14 -3.77 21.68
C GLY A 79 -17.47 -2.58 22.55
N ALA A 80 -18.59 -2.66 23.26
CA ALA A 80 -18.97 -1.71 24.28
C ALA A 80 -17.86 -1.60 25.34
N ALA A 81 -17.30 -0.41 25.50
CA ALA A 81 -16.59 -0.02 26.71
C ALA A 81 -17.21 1.31 27.17
N GLU A 82 -18.26 1.16 27.97
CA GLU A 82 -18.71 2.18 28.89
C GLU A 82 -17.52 2.74 29.67
N GLY A 83 -17.42 4.05 29.77
CA GLY A 83 -16.31 4.70 30.45
C GLY A 83 -16.47 6.21 30.50
N ARG A 84 -17.59 6.67 31.06
CA ARG A 84 -17.74 8.04 31.58
C ARG A 84 -16.53 8.38 32.44
N GLU A 85 -15.68 9.30 32.02
CA GLU A 85 -14.91 10.17 32.91
C GLU A 85 -14.84 11.58 32.30
N HIS A 86 -15.91 12.34 32.52
CA HIS A 86 -15.89 13.79 32.42
C HIS A 86 -15.05 14.34 33.59
N LEU A 87 -13.79 14.69 33.37
CA LEU A 87 -13.09 15.66 34.23
C LEU A 87 -12.22 16.59 33.38
N GLN A 88 -12.90 17.60 32.85
CA GLN A 88 -12.31 18.87 32.47
C GLN A 88 -12.02 19.67 33.75
N ALA A 89 -10.75 19.95 34.06
CA ALA A 89 -10.22 21.09 34.82
C ALA A 89 -8.71 20.85 35.10
N ALA A 90 -7.75 21.76 34.94
CA ALA A 90 -7.67 23.15 34.49
C ALA A 90 -6.19 23.42 34.06
N PRO A 91 -5.90 24.39 33.16
CA PRO A 91 -4.55 24.96 32.98
C PRO A 91 -4.32 26.09 34.03
N PRO A 92 -3.15 26.76 34.16
CA PRO A 92 -1.76 26.51 33.77
C PRO A 92 -0.81 26.64 35.01
N SER A 93 0.51 26.60 34.80
CA SER A 93 1.44 27.36 35.66
C SER A 93 2.57 27.93 34.82
N PRO A 94 2.73 29.27 34.73
CA PRO A 94 3.90 29.87 34.13
C PRO A 94 5.04 29.82 35.16
N LYS A 95 6.11 29.09 34.84
CA LYS A 95 7.41 29.34 35.49
C LYS A 95 8.29 30.03 34.47
N LYS A 96 8.30 31.36 34.53
CA LYS A 96 9.49 32.13 34.18
C LYS A 96 10.57 31.74 35.19
N ASP A 97 11.74 31.39 34.70
CA ASP A 97 13.08 31.81 35.14
C ASP A 97 13.99 31.27 34.00
N LEU A 98 14.57 32.10 33.11
CA LEU A 98 15.86 32.79 33.31
C LEU A 98 16.88 31.76 33.87
N GLU A 99 18.01 31.36 33.29
CA GLU A 99 19.05 31.89 32.40
C GLU A 99 19.84 30.63 31.93
N VAL A 100 20.69 30.55 30.91
CA VAL A 100 22.03 31.14 30.71
C VAL A 100 22.53 30.54 29.38
N ILE A 101 23.24 31.35 28.59
CA ILE A 101 23.91 31.01 27.33
C ILE A 101 25.24 30.31 27.65
N ASP A 102 25.63 29.26 26.92
CA ASP A 102 27.01 29.16 26.42
C ASP A 102 27.09 28.17 25.23
N ILE A 103 27.87 28.55 24.22
CA ILE A 103 28.12 27.86 22.97
C ILE A 103 29.60 27.45 22.98
N ASP A 104 29.87 26.17 22.79
CA ASP A 104 31.15 25.65 22.29
C ASP A 104 30.87 24.76 21.07
#